data_AF-A0A8S3UXC0-F1
#
_entry.id   AF-A0A8S3UXC0-F1
#
_cell.length_a   1.000
_cell.length_b   1.000
_cell.length_c   1.000
_cell.angle_alpha   90.00
_cell.angle_beta   90.00
_cell.angle_gamma   90.00
#
_symmetry.space_group_name_H-M   'P 1'
#
loop_
_entity.id
_entity.type
_entity.pdbx_description
1 polymer ?
#
loop_
_entity_poly.entity_id
_entity_poly.type
_entity_poly.pdbx_seq_one_letter_code
_entity_poly.pdbx_strand_id
1 'polypeptide(L)'
;MRKRIDDVNMTGREIKQIIENIGREVQSVRTLGKEVATEINNNFDHYIQTLEKRRDELKRDVDKYVQIKAGTLENQLRNLKQQQKRTNEAAEFADQTLLYNNPPAFLQIQGTVVDRLDKLHNEWFDREPHEVATIGFSCKGLSQEFQNKVSSMAKVWSSNAYQPNTKITPKQNDAVQDETVTFLVVLCNYVGKPLTEDIGHLKATLTDPNGATVDVRVIQNGSEESRVTFVPFYAGSYKLDVSILDKPLGEHEFQVQPRDKPQGSNIDESQLDGATRPDFTLERKKAHRDVTVTPDGKTFVNSPSGTLMESTKDRLHKFKGTYGNTVFTSPGKFYYEVNIRYKIRSQLEKSNLVFELGLARRSEMDKKHVVDGQPHAWSMICSQHVDCDAICLHIARGGKCLYHETLSKNAIGCTMDKTFGFLLDASSGVWRIFDASKNKSICQMDDVDCSEPLVPVVSGYNPNQVEVTMTLCTEDEE
;
A
#
# COMPACT_ATOMS: atom_id res chain seq x y z
N MET A 1 63.08 -22.48 -14.92
CA MET A 1 62.37 -23.53 -15.70
C MET A 1 61.39 -24.31 -14.83
N ARG A 2 61.82 -24.94 -13.72
CA ARG A 2 60.95 -25.71 -12.81
C ARG A 2 59.74 -24.92 -12.27
N LYS A 3 59.96 -23.70 -11.76
CA LYS A 3 58.88 -22.78 -11.35
C LYS A 3 57.82 -22.54 -12.44
N ARG A 4 58.24 -22.33 -13.70
CA ARG A 4 57.31 -22.15 -14.83
C ARG A 4 56.53 -23.43 -15.17
N ILE A 5 57.12 -24.60 -14.98
CA ILE A 5 56.42 -25.90 -15.15
C ILE A 5 55.38 -26.08 -14.05
N ASP A 6 55.72 -25.71 -12.81
CA ASP A 6 54.80 -25.75 -11.69
C ASP A 6 53.61 -24.78 -11.88
N ASP A 7 53.87 -23.57 -12.38
CA ASP A 7 52.85 -22.57 -12.75
C ASP A 7 51.91 -23.09 -13.86
N VAL A 8 52.47 -23.73 -14.90
CA VAL A 8 51.68 -24.34 -16.00
C VAL A 8 50.85 -25.53 -15.49
N ASN A 9 51.40 -26.36 -14.60
CA ASN A 9 50.67 -27.47 -13.99
C ASN A 9 49.53 -26.97 -13.08
N MET A 10 49.73 -25.86 -12.38
CA MET A 10 48.68 -25.21 -11.58
C MET A 10 47.56 -24.69 -12.48
N THR A 11 47.92 -23.96 -13.55
CA THR A 11 46.98 -23.47 -14.56
C THR A 11 46.20 -24.63 -15.20
N GLY A 12 46.87 -25.75 -15.50
CA GLY A 12 46.23 -26.95 -16.05
C GLY A 12 45.18 -27.57 -15.11
N ARG A 13 45.42 -27.54 -13.79
CA ARG A 13 44.41 -27.97 -12.79
C ARG A 13 43.22 -27.02 -12.74
N GLU A 14 43.46 -25.71 -12.79
CA GLU A 14 42.40 -24.70 -12.83
C GLU A 14 41.53 -24.84 -14.07
N ILE A 15 42.13 -25.01 -15.25
CA ILE A 15 41.40 -25.24 -16.51
C ILE A 15 40.53 -26.49 -16.40
N LYS A 16 41.06 -27.59 -15.87
CA LYS A 16 40.29 -28.82 -15.68
C LYS A 16 39.07 -28.60 -14.78
N GLN A 17 39.26 -27.89 -13.67
CA GLN A 17 38.16 -27.54 -12.77
C GLN A 17 37.10 -26.66 -13.46
N ILE A 18 37.52 -25.69 -14.27
CA ILE A 18 36.61 -24.82 -15.04
C ILE A 18 35.82 -25.64 -16.06
N ILE A 19 36.44 -26.57 -16.77
CA ILE A 19 35.75 -27.46 -17.73
C ILE A 19 34.66 -28.27 -17.02
N GLU A 20 34.97 -28.85 -15.86
CA GLU A 20 33.99 -29.60 -15.07
C GLU A 20 32.83 -28.69 -14.60
N ASN A 21 33.13 -27.46 -14.20
CA ASN A 21 32.12 -26.47 -13.79
C ASN A 21 31.22 -26.08 -14.97
N ILE A 22 31.79 -25.80 -16.15
CA ILE A 22 31.03 -25.49 -17.38
C ILE A 22 30.14 -26.67 -17.77
N GLY A 23 30.65 -27.90 -17.69
CA GLY A 23 29.86 -29.09 -17.97
C GLY A 23 28.63 -29.22 -17.07
N ARG A 24 28.80 -28.96 -15.76
CA ARG A 24 27.69 -28.92 -14.80
C ARG A 24 26.70 -27.80 -15.09
N GLU A 25 27.18 -26.61 -15.45
CA GLU A 25 26.33 -25.46 -15.77
C GLU A 25 25.50 -25.71 -17.04
N VAL A 26 26.09 -26.29 -18.09
CA VAL A 26 25.38 -26.69 -19.32
C VAL A 26 24.24 -27.67 -19.00
N GLN A 27 24.51 -28.66 -18.14
CA GLN A 27 23.47 -29.60 -17.74
C GLN A 27 22.38 -28.91 -16.90
N SER A 28 22.76 -27.99 -16.02
CA SER A 28 21.83 -27.21 -15.19
C SER A 28 20.90 -26.34 -16.04
N VAL A 29 21.43 -25.64 -17.06
CA VAL A 29 20.63 -24.85 -18.02
C VAL A 29 19.61 -25.73 -18.74
N ARG A 30 20.01 -26.92 -19.18
CA ARG A 30 19.10 -27.87 -19.86
C ARG A 30 18.00 -28.38 -18.93
N THR A 31 18.33 -28.67 -17.68
CA THR A 31 17.34 -29.12 -16.68
C THR A 31 16.37 -27.99 -16.34
N LEU A 32 16.88 -26.79 -16.02
CA LEU A 32 16.07 -25.62 -15.70
C LEU A 32 15.13 -25.24 -16.84
N GLY A 33 15.59 -25.33 -18.09
CA GLY A 33 14.74 -25.09 -19.26
C GLY A 33 13.53 -26.04 -19.33
N LYS A 34 13.69 -27.31 -18.92
CA LYS A 34 12.58 -28.27 -18.84
C LYS A 34 11.65 -27.98 -17.65
N GLU A 35 12.20 -27.57 -16.53
CA GLU A 35 11.44 -27.19 -15.33
C GLU A 35 10.56 -25.96 -15.60
N VAL A 36 11.14 -24.90 -16.17
CA VAL A 36 10.40 -23.69 -16.58
C VAL A 36 9.32 -24.02 -17.61
N ALA A 37 9.60 -24.88 -18.59
CA ALA A 37 8.59 -25.31 -19.55
C ALA A 37 7.42 -26.07 -18.87
N THR A 38 7.72 -26.89 -17.87
CA THR A 38 6.71 -27.60 -17.08
C THR A 38 5.88 -26.63 -16.23
N GLU A 39 6.54 -25.64 -15.62
CA GLU A 39 5.88 -24.58 -14.85
C GLU A 39 4.96 -23.72 -15.72
N ILE A 40 5.38 -23.36 -16.94
CA ILE A 40 4.52 -22.67 -17.92
C ILE A 40 3.27 -23.50 -18.17
N ASN A 41 3.40 -24.79 -18.49
CA ASN A 41 2.26 -25.65 -18.76
C ASN A 41 1.31 -25.72 -17.55
N ASN A 42 1.84 -25.97 -16.35
CA ASN A 42 1.03 -26.05 -15.13
C ASN A 42 0.24 -24.76 -14.85
N ASN A 43 0.88 -23.59 -15.02
CA ASN A 43 0.22 -22.30 -14.81
C ASN A 43 -0.88 -22.04 -15.85
N PHE A 44 -0.62 -22.31 -17.13
CA PHE A 44 -1.62 -22.12 -18.17
C PHE A 44 -2.76 -23.12 -18.07
N ASP A 45 -2.49 -24.38 -17.73
CA ASP A 45 -3.53 -25.39 -17.46
C ASP A 45 -4.43 -24.95 -16.30
N HIS A 46 -3.85 -24.36 -15.24
CA HIS A 46 -4.63 -23.80 -14.14
C HIS A 46 -5.52 -22.61 -14.57
N TYR A 47 -5.01 -21.70 -15.42
CA TYR A 47 -5.81 -20.60 -15.96
C TYR A 47 -6.94 -21.10 -16.86
N ILE A 48 -6.67 -22.10 -17.71
CA ILE A 48 -7.69 -22.75 -18.54
C ILE A 48 -8.78 -23.35 -17.65
N GLN A 49 -8.42 -24.09 -16.60
CA GLN A 49 -9.40 -24.67 -15.65
C GLN A 49 -10.26 -23.59 -14.98
N THR A 50 -9.67 -22.45 -14.62
CA THR A 50 -10.40 -21.33 -14.01
C THR A 50 -11.41 -20.72 -14.99
N LEU A 51 -11.01 -20.53 -16.26
CA LEU A 51 -11.89 -20.02 -17.32
C LEU A 51 -13.01 -21.01 -17.65
N GLU A 52 -12.68 -22.30 -17.68
CA GLU A 52 -13.62 -23.41 -17.86
C GLU A 52 -14.68 -23.44 -16.76
N LYS A 53 -14.25 -23.33 -15.49
CA LYS A 53 -15.18 -23.22 -14.36
C LYS A 53 -16.11 -22.01 -14.50
N ARG A 54 -15.58 -20.84 -14.87
CA ARG A 54 -16.38 -19.63 -15.06
C ARG A 54 -17.39 -19.78 -16.19
N ARG A 55 -17.01 -20.46 -17.28
CA ARG A 55 -17.91 -20.78 -18.39
C ARG A 55 -19.10 -21.62 -17.92
N ASP A 56 -18.86 -22.64 -17.10
CA ASP A 56 -19.92 -23.51 -16.60
C ASP A 56 -20.82 -22.82 -15.58
N GLU A 57 -20.28 -21.92 -14.75
CA GLU A 57 -21.08 -21.03 -13.89
C GLU A 57 -22.04 -20.16 -14.70
N LEU A 58 -21.56 -19.50 -15.76
CA LEU A 58 -22.40 -18.65 -16.60
C LEU A 58 -23.51 -19.44 -17.32
N LYS A 59 -23.21 -20.67 -17.75
CA LYS A 59 -24.24 -21.56 -18.33
C LYS A 59 -25.30 -21.94 -17.30
N ARG A 60 -24.89 -22.29 -16.08
CA ARG A 60 -25.83 -22.57 -14.98
C ARG A 60 -26.71 -21.37 -14.63
N ASP A 61 -26.16 -20.16 -14.68
CA ASP A 61 -26.93 -18.93 -14.47
C ASP A 61 -28.00 -18.75 -15.57
N VAL A 62 -27.64 -19.00 -16.83
CA VAL A 62 -28.61 -18.99 -17.95
C VAL A 62 -29.72 -20.02 -17.72
N ASP A 63 -29.37 -21.27 -17.39
CA ASP A 63 -30.35 -22.32 -17.13
C ASP A 63 -31.30 -21.92 -15.98
N LYS A 64 -30.75 -21.35 -14.91
CA LYS A 64 -31.54 -20.85 -13.78
C LYS A 64 -32.52 -19.76 -14.21
N TYR A 65 -32.10 -18.78 -15.01
CA TYR A 65 -33.00 -17.73 -15.51
C TYR A 65 -34.09 -18.30 -16.42
N VAL A 66 -33.75 -19.26 -17.29
CA VAL A 66 -34.72 -19.95 -18.14
C VAL A 66 -35.76 -20.68 -17.29
N GLN A 67 -35.33 -21.46 -16.30
CA GLN A 67 -36.24 -22.22 -15.42
C GLN A 67 -37.20 -21.30 -14.65
N ILE A 68 -36.70 -20.19 -14.09
CA ILE A 68 -37.54 -19.23 -13.36
C ILE A 68 -38.58 -18.58 -14.28
N LYS A 69 -38.15 -18.07 -15.44
CA LYS A 69 -39.04 -17.39 -16.40
C LYS A 69 -40.07 -18.35 -16.98
N ALA A 70 -39.64 -19.53 -17.44
CA ALA A 70 -40.52 -20.56 -17.97
C ALA A 70 -41.52 -21.04 -16.91
N GLY A 71 -41.06 -21.33 -15.69
CA GLY A 71 -41.93 -21.76 -14.59
C GLY A 71 -43.01 -20.73 -14.23
N THR A 72 -42.67 -19.44 -14.27
CA THR A 72 -43.62 -18.34 -14.04
C THR A 72 -44.69 -18.30 -15.12
N LEU A 73 -44.29 -18.35 -16.40
CA LEU A 73 -45.21 -18.35 -17.54
C LEU A 73 -46.07 -19.61 -17.60
N GLU A 74 -45.52 -20.78 -17.29
CA GLU A 74 -46.27 -22.03 -17.23
C GLU A 74 -47.33 -22.00 -16.14
N ASN A 75 -47.01 -21.42 -14.97
CA ASN A 75 -47.97 -21.25 -13.90
C ASN A 75 -49.10 -20.29 -14.27
N GLN A 76 -48.75 -19.14 -14.87
CA GLN A 76 -49.72 -18.19 -15.39
C GLN A 76 -50.64 -18.85 -16.44
N LEU A 77 -50.06 -19.62 -17.37
CA LEU A 77 -50.81 -20.33 -18.40
C LEU A 77 -51.78 -21.36 -17.81
N ARG A 78 -51.37 -22.11 -16.78
CA ARG A 78 -52.26 -23.06 -16.09
C ARG A 78 -53.47 -22.36 -15.46
N ASN A 79 -53.25 -21.24 -14.78
CA ASN A 79 -54.31 -20.48 -14.13
C ASN A 79 -55.30 -19.90 -15.15
N LEU A 80 -54.79 -19.27 -16.21
CA LEU A 80 -55.63 -18.71 -17.28
C LEU A 80 -56.43 -19.79 -18.01
N LYS A 81 -55.83 -20.96 -18.30
CA LYS A 81 -56.56 -22.10 -18.89
C LYS A 81 -57.68 -22.59 -17.98
N GLN A 82 -57.46 -22.63 -16.66
CA GLN A 82 -58.49 -23.04 -15.71
C GLN A 82 -59.64 -22.05 -15.65
N GLN A 83 -59.34 -20.74 -15.63
CA GLN A 83 -60.36 -19.68 -15.69
C GLN A 83 -61.13 -19.69 -17.02
N GLN A 84 -60.44 -19.87 -18.15
CA GLN A 84 -61.08 -20.02 -19.47
C GLN A 84 -62.04 -21.20 -19.48
N LYS A 85 -61.59 -22.38 -19.00
CA LYS A 85 -62.43 -23.58 -18.91
C LYS A 85 -63.69 -23.33 -18.08
N ARG A 86 -63.56 -22.75 -16.88
CA ARG A 86 -64.70 -22.41 -16.01
C ARG A 86 -65.69 -21.45 -16.68
N THR A 87 -65.17 -20.50 -17.46
CA THR A 87 -65.98 -19.50 -18.17
C THR A 87 -66.75 -20.14 -19.31
N ASN A 88 -66.09 -20.98 -20.12
CA ASN A 88 -66.72 -21.71 -21.22
C ASN A 88 -67.79 -22.68 -20.70
N GLU A 89 -67.49 -23.46 -19.65
CA GLU A 89 -68.47 -24.39 -19.04
C GLU A 89 -69.70 -23.66 -18.49
N ALA A 90 -69.52 -22.48 -17.88
CA ALA A 90 -70.63 -21.67 -17.38
C ALA A 90 -71.49 -21.08 -18.51
N ALA A 91 -70.86 -20.63 -19.60
CA ALA A 91 -71.55 -20.14 -20.78
C ALA A 91 -72.35 -21.26 -21.48
N GLU A 92 -71.72 -22.41 -21.72
CA GLU A 92 -72.39 -23.58 -22.31
C GLU A 92 -73.56 -24.05 -21.43
N PHE A 93 -73.39 -24.10 -20.10
CA PHE A 93 -74.46 -24.45 -19.18
C PHE A 93 -75.63 -23.46 -19.26
N ALA A 94 -75.35 -22.16 -19.31
CA ALA A 94 -76.38 -21.12 -19.45
C ALA A 94 -77.14 -21.27 -20.76
N ASP A 95 -76.44 -21.48 -21.88
CA ASP A 95 -77.06 -21.70 -23.20
C ASP A 95 -77.96 -22.94 -23.21
N GLN A 96 -77.48 -24.07 -22.68
CA GLN A 96 -78.29 -25.30 -22.58
C GLN A 96 -79.52 -25.13 -21.68
N THR A 97 -79.36 -24.39 -20.58
CA THR A 97 -80.44 -24.09 -19.63
C THR A 97 -81.52 -23.22 -20.26
N LEU A 98 -81.16 -22.30 -21.17
CA LEU A 98 -82.12 -21.49 -21.93
C LEU A 98 -82.89 -22.33 -22.96
N LEU A 99 -82.27 -23.36 -23.53
CA LEU A 99 -82.87 -24.19 -24.58
C LEU A 99 -83.84 -25.26 -24.07
N TYR A 100 -83.63 -25.78 -22.86
CA TYR A 100 -84.32 -27.01 -22.39
C TYR A 100 -85.40 -26.83 -21.31
N ASN A 101 -85.74 -25.62 -20.88
CA ASN A 101 -86.49 -25.50 -19.63
C ASN A 101 -88.02 -25.44 -19.72
N ASN A 102 -88.64 -26.26 -18.87
CA ASN A 102 -89.97 -25.99 -18.32
C ASN A 102 -89.87 -24.67 -17.50
N PRO A 103 -90.79 -23.70 -17.69
CA PRO A 103 -90.66 -22.39 -17.05
C PRO A 103 -90.57 -22.40 -15.51
N PRO A 104 -91.32 -23.24 -14.78
CA PRO A 104 -91.13 -23.42 -13.33
C PRO A 104 -89.74 -23.90 -12.89
N ALA A 105 -89.10 -24.82 -13.61
CA ALA A 105 -87.78 -25.36 -13.26
C ALA A 105 -86.66 -24.36 -13.49
N PHE A 106 -86.76 -23.53 -14.54
CA PHE A 106 -85.83 -22.43 -14.79
C PHE A 106 -85.83 -21.39 -13.68
N LEU A 107 -87.02 -20.99 -13.20
CA LEU A 107 -87.15 -20.00 -12.12
C LEU A 107 -86.45 -20.44 -10.82
N GLN A 108 -86.27 -21.74 -10.60
CA GLN A 108 -85.55 -22.27 -9.42
C GLN A 108 -84.03 -22.16 -9.54
N ILE A 109 -83.47 -22.12 -10.75
CA ILE A 109 -82.02 -22.11 -11.00
C ILE A 109 -81.49 -20.79 -11.57
N GLN A 110 -82.38 -19.91 -12.05
CA GLN A 110 -82.04 -18.64 -12.69
C GLN A 110 -81.11 -17.77 -11.84
N GLY A 111 -81.42 -17.59 -10.55
CA GLY A 111 -80.60 -16.77 -9.64
C GLY A 111 -79.16 -17.30 -9.54
N THR A 112 -79.00 -18.62 -9.42
CA THR A 112 -77.69 -19.28 -9.33
C THR A 112 -76.87 -19.13 -10.62
N VAL A 113 -77.52 -19.20 -11.79
CA VAL A 113 -76.85 -19.02 -13.10
C VAL A 113 -76.39 -17.58 -13.28
N VAL A 114 -77.27 -16.61 -13.02
CA VAL A 114 -76.95 -15.19 -13.12
C VAL A 114 -75.83 -14.82 -12.15
N ASP A 115 -75.93 -15.22 -10.88
CA ASP A 115 -74.87 -14.99 -9.88
C ASP A 115 -73.52 -15.59 -10.29
N ARG A 116 -73.52 -16.75 -10.95
CA ARG A 116 -72.28 -17.39 -11.42
C ARG A 116 -71.68 -16.67 -12.61
N LEU A 117 -72.49 -16.23 -13.56
CA LEU A 117 -72.04 -15.46 -14.72
C LEU A 117 -71.53 -14.09 -14.30
N ASP A 118 -72.23 -13.39 -13.40
CA ASP A 118 -71.81 -12.09 -12.86
C ASP A 118 -70.49 -12.22 -12.09
N LYS A 119 -70.32 -13.30 -11.31
CA LYS A 119 -69.05 -13.58 -10.61
C LYS A 119 -67.90 -13.82 -11.58
N LEU A 120 -68.10 -14.60 -12.64
CA LEU A 120 -67.07 -14.89 -13.64
C LEU A 120 -66.74 -13.66 -14.49
N HIS A 121 -67.76 -12.87 -14.85
CA HIS A 121 -67.59 -11.64 -15.63
C HIS A 121 -66.73 -10.60 -14.89
N ASN A 122 -66.92 -10.51 -13.57
CA ASN A 122 -66.19 -9.58 -12.71
C ASN A 122 -64.91 -10.19 -12.11
N GLU A 123 -64.58 -11.45 -12.41
CA GLU A 123 -63.36 -12.10 -11.92
C GLU A 123 -62.15 -11.51 -12.63
N TRP A 124 -61.20 -10.98 -11.85
CA TRP A 124 -59.96 -10.43 -12.40
C TRP A 124 -59.05 -11.54 -12.93
N PHE A 125 -58.36 -11.26 -14.04
CA PHE A 125 -57.36 -12.15 -14.62
C PHE A 125 -56.22 -11.37 -15.29
N ASP A 126 -55.08 -12.04 -15.45
CA ASP A 126 -53.88 -11.49 -16.06
C ASP A 126 -54.05 -11.27 -17.58
N ARG A 127 -53.71 -10.07 -18.05
CA ARG A 127 -53.87 -9.68 -19.47
C ARG A 127 -52.56 -9.66 -20.27
N GLU A 128 -51.42 -9.70 -19.59
CA GLU A 128 -50.09 -9.68 -20.19
C GLU A 128 -49.22 -10.78 -19.57
N PRO A 129 -48.25 -11.35 -20.31
CA PRO A 129 -47.27 -12.27 -19.74
C PRO A 129 -46.52 -11.64 -18.57
N HIS A 130 -46.38 -12.37 -17.47
CA HIS A 130 -45.64 -11.89 -16.30
C HIS A 130 -44.13 -11.80 -16.53
N GLU A 131 -43.65 -12.42 -17.60
CA GLU A 131 -42.23 -12.45 -17.96
C GLU A 131 -42.03 -12.20 -19.45
N VAL A 132 -40.89 -11.59 -19.78
CA VAL A 132 -40.46 -11.33 -21.16
C VAL A 132 -39.30 -12.25 -21.53
N ALA A 133 -39.29 -12.72 -22.78
CA ALA A 133 -38.28 -13.61 -23.37
C ALA A 133 -36.93 -12.90 -23.66
N THR A 134 -36.39 -12.21 -22.66
CA THR A 134 -35.11 -11.49 -22.76
C THR A 134 -34.07 -12.13 -21.85
N ILE A 135 -33.04 -12.72 -22.46
CA ILE A 135 -31.82 -13.20 -21.80
C ILE A 135 -30.65 -12.71 -22.64
N GLY A 136 -29.66 -12.09 -22.00
CA GLY A 136 -28.51 -11.47 -22.68
C GLY A 136 -27.18 -11.88 -22.06
N PHE A 137 -26.16 -12.01 -22.90
CA PHE A 137 -24.77 -12.16 -22.50
C PHE A 137 -23.98 -10.94 -22.98
N SER A 138 -23.46 -10.14 -22.05
CA SER A 138 -22.66 -8.96 -22.38
C SER A 138 -21.18 -9.34 -22.48
N CYS A 139 -20.61 -9.27 -23.69
CA CYS A 139 -19.20 -9.55 -23.95
C CYS A 139 -18.47 -8.43 -24.71
N LYS A 140 -19.11 -7.27 -24.90
CA LYS A 140 -18.51 -6.14 -25.62
C LYS A 140 -17.26 -5.66 -24.89
N GLY A 141 -16.16 -5.50 -25.62
CA GLY A 141 -14.86 -5.05 -25.08
C GLY A 141 -14.02 -6.15 -24.42
N LEU A 142 -14.64 -7.24 -23.96
CA LEU A 142 -13.96 -8.30 -23.22
C LEU A 142 -12.84 -8.95 -24.03
N SER A 143 -13.05 -9.22 -25.33
CA SER A 143 -12.04 -9.91 -26.16
C SER A 143 -10.74 -9.11 -26.30
N GLN A 144 -10.82 -7.79 -26.53
CA GLN A 144 -9.63 -6.95 -26.69
C GLN A 144 -8.92 -6.72 -25.35
N GLU A 145 -9.68 -6.43 -24.29
CA GLU A 145 -9.12 -6.27 -22.95
C GLU A 145 -8.45 -7.54 -22.44
N PHE A 146 -9.08 -8.69 -22.70
CA PHE A 146 -8.54 -10.00 -22.33
C PHE A 146 -7.28 -10.31 -23.13
N GLN A 147 -7.27 -10.11 -24.45
CA GLN A 147 -6.06 -10.29 -25.27
C GLN A 147 -4.92 -9.41 -24.80
N ASN A 148 -5.17 -8.11 -24.57
CA ASN A 148 -4.14 -7.18 -24.10
C ASN A 148 -3.57 -7.61 -22.75
N LYS A 149 -4.44 -8.02 -21.81
CA LYS A 149 -4.02 -8.51 -20.50
C LYS A 149 -3.19 -9.79 -20.65
N VAL A 150 -3.70 -10.82 -21.33
CA VAL A 150 -3.03 -12.12 -21.51
C VAL A 150 -1.67 -11.96 -22.18
N SER A 151 -1.55 -11.14 -23.22
CA SER A 151 -0.27 -10.87 -23.90
C SER A 151 0.76 -10.19 -23.00
N SER A 152 0.32 -9.49 -21.94
CA SER A 152 1.20 -8.81 -20.99
C SER A 152 1.45 -9.59 -19.68
N MET A 153 0.76 -10.72 -19.47
CA MET A 153 0.72 -11.41 -18.17
C MET A 153 1.97 -12.21 -17.82
N ALA A 154 2.67 -12.75 -18.81
CA ALA A 154 3.83 -13.61 -18.58
C ALA A 154 4.91 -13.39 -19.62
N LYS A 155 6.17 -13.41 -19.17
CA LYS A 155 7.35 -13.29 -20.01
C LYS A 155 8.42 -14.26 -19.54
N VAL A 156 9.02 -14.98 -20.48
CA VAL A 156 10.22 -15.76 -20.21
C VAL A 156 11.42 -14.81 -20.21
N TRP A 157 12.25 -14.91 -19.19
CA TRP A 157 13.46 -14.11 -19.04
C TRP A 157 14.68 -15.03 -18.92
N SER A 158 15.85 -14.50 -19.24
CA SER A 158 17.12 -15.19 -19.05
C SER A 158 18.18 -14.17 -18.70
N SER A 159 19.09 -14.52 -17.78
CA SER A 159 20.19 -13.65 -17.42
C SER A 159 21.52 -14.27 -17.83
N ASN A 160 22.33 -13.48 -18.53
CA ASN A 160 23.73 -13.76 -18.80
C ASN A 160 24.65 -12.83 -17.98
N ALA A 161 24.16 -12.37 -16.82
CA ALA A 161 24.93 -11.56 -15.90
C ALA A 161 26.21 -12.30 -15.48
N TYR A 162 27.33 -11.60 -15.60
CA TYR A 162 28.64 -12.12 -15.28
C TYR A 162 29.18 -11.36 -14.07
N GLN A 163 29.27 -12.06 -12.94
CA GLN A 163 29.69 -11.49 -11.65
C GLN A 163 30.95 -10.60 -11.78
N PRO A 164 32.06 -11.02 -12.43
CA PRO A 164 33.26 -10.20 -12.51
C PRO A 164 33.10 -8.84 -13.22
N ASN A 165 32.09 -8.68 -14.06
CA ASN A 165 31.83 -7.42 -14.76
C ASN A 165 30.67 -6.63 -14.15
N THR A 166 29.98 -7.18 -13.15
CA THR A 166 28.89 -6.49 -12.45
C THR A 166 29.46 -5.36 -11.61
N LYS A 167 28.85 -4.17 -11.71
CA LYS A 167 29.30 -2.98 -11.00
C LYS A 167 28.29 -2.58 -9.95
N ILE A 168 28.76 -2.43 -8.72
CA ILE A 168 28.00 -1.88 -7.59
C ILE A 168 28.68 -0.57 -7.22
N THR A 169 27.98 0.54 -7.45
CA THR A 169 28.51 1.89 -7.23
C THR A 169 27.64 2.66 -6.26
N PRO A 170 28.21 3.20 -5.16
CA PRO A 170 27.45 4.06 -4.26
C PRO A 170 27.09 5.37 -4.98
N LYS A 171 25.88 5.86 -4.75
CA LYS A 171 25.42 7.16 -5.30
C LYS A 171 25.97 8.34 -4.49
N GLN A 172 26.23 8.13 -3.20
CA GLN A 172 26.80 9.13 -2.29
C GLN A 172 28.25 8.74 -1.96
N ASN A 173 29.11 9.74 -1.71
CA ASN A 173 30.50 9.50 -1.31
C ASN A 173 30.59 8.99 0.14
N ASP A 174 29.80 9.58 1.03
CA ASP A 174 29.73 9.23 2.44
C ASP A 174 28.35 8.67 2.77
N ALA A 175 28.32 7.53 3.45
CA ALA A 175 27.11 7.00 4.07
C ALA A 175 27.07 7.48 5.52
N VAL A 176 25.95 8.04 5.95
CA VAL A 176 25.76 8.56 7.31
C VAL A 176 24.63 7.78 7.96
N GLN A 177 24.78 7.49 9.25
CA GLN A 177 23.74 6.85 10.05
C GLN A 177 22.41 7.59 9.89
N ASP A 178 21.32 6.83 9.82
CA ASP A 178 19.92 7.26 9.68
C ASP A 178 19.63 8.10 8.41
N GLU A 179 20.56 8.18 7.46
CA GLU A 179 20.34 8.74 6.12
C GLU A 179 20.13 7.65 5.08
N THR A 180 19.34 7.94 4.07
CA THR A 180 19.03 7.00 3.00
C THR A 180 20.24 6.83 2.07
N VAL A 181 20.85 5.66 2.12
CA VAL A 181 21.96 5.24 1.25
C VAL A 181 21.40 4.60 -0.02
N THR A 182 21.98 4.92 -1.18
CA THR A 182 21.58 4.37 -2.47
C THR A 182 22.78 3.80 -3.22
N PHE A 183 22.66 2.56 -3.66
CA PHE A 183 23.59 1.92 -4.58
C PHE A 183 22.96 1.77 -5.97
N LEU A 184 23.79 1.97 -6.98
CA LEU A 184 23.49 1.73 -8.37
C LEU A 184 24.15 0.40 -8.76
N VAL A 185 23.34 -0.52 -9.28
CA VAL A 185 23.74 -1.87 -9.67
C VAL A 185 23.58 -1.98 -11.18
N VAL A 186 24.70 -2.15 -11.88
CA VAL A 186 24.74 -2.35 -13.32
C VAL A 186 25.25 -3.77 -13.59
N LEU A 187 24.35 -4.62 -14.07
CA LEU A 187 24.72 -5.98 -14.48
C LEU A 187 25.36 -5.93 -15.86
N CYS A 188 26.47 -6.64 -16.03
CA CYS A 188 27.15 -6.75 -17.33
C CYS A 188 27.29 -8.21 -17.75
N ASN A 189 27.29 -8.45 -19.05
CA ASN A 189 27.64 -9.77 -19.60
C ASN A 189 29.17 -10.01 -19.56
N TYR A 190 29.61 -11.17 -20.01
CA TYR A 190 31.04 -11.55 -20.02
C TYR A 190 31.93 -10.63 -20.89
N VAL A 191 31.34 -9.91 -21.86
CA VAL A 191 32.03 -8.93 -22.72
C VAL A 191 32.10 -7.54 -22.05
N GLY A 192 31.45 -7.37 -20.90
CA GLY A 192 31.41 -6.11 -20.16
C GLY A 192 30.36 -5.13 -20.66
N LYS A 193 29.42 -5.56 -21.52
CA LYS A 193 28.28 -4.73 -21.94
C LYS A 193 27.16 -4.81 -20.89
N PRO A 194 26.51 -3.68 -20.54
CA PRO A 194 25.33 -3.68 -19.69
C PRO A 194 24.24 -4.58 -20.25
N LEU A 195 23.54 -5.28 -19.38
CA LEU A 195 22.34 -6.01 -19.75
C LEU A 195 21.24 -5.00 -20.07
N THR A 196 20.44 -5.29 -21.09
CA THR A 196 19.33 -4.42 -21.51
C THR A 196 17.98 -5.16 -21.58
N GLU A 197 18.00 -6.46 -21.33
CA GLU A 197 16.81 -7.31 -21.35
C GLU A 197 16.26 -7.49 -19.94
N ASP A 198 15.06 -8.05 -19.84
CA ASP A 198 14.49 -8.42 -18.55
C ASP A 198 15.28 -9.60 -17.97
N ILE A 199 15.89 -9.36 -16.82
CA ILE A 199 16.84 -10.26 -16.15
C ILE A 199 16.21 -10.98 -14.96
N GLY A 200 14.89 -10.87 -14.77
CA GLY A 200 14.20 -11.43 -13.61
C GLY A 200 14.43 -10.62 -12.33
N HIS A 201 14.12 -11.22 -11.18
CA HIS A 201 14.13 -10.54 -9.89
C HIS A 201 15.52 -10.52 -9.26
N LEU A 202 16.11 -9.33 -9.18
CA LEU A 202 17.31 -9.09 -8.38
C LEU A 202 16.97 -9.09 -6.89
N LYS A 203 17.83 -9.74 -6.11
CA LYS A 203 17.80 -9.72 -4.65
C LYS A 203 19.02 -8.96 -4.13
N ALA A 204 18.80 -8.11 -3.13
CA ALA A 204 19.85 -7.43 -2.41
C ALA A 204 19.70 -7.72 -0.92
N THR A 205 20.80 -8.04 -0.27
CA THR A 205 20.85 -8.41 1.14
C THR A 205 21.95 -7.58 1.79
N LEU A 206 21.62 -6.93 2.90
CA LEU A 206 22.54 -6.04 3.62
C LEU A 206 22.89 -6.67 4.96
N THR A 207 24.19 -6.77 5.25
CA THR A 207 24.72 -7.15 6.56
C THR A 207 25.17 -5.90 7.30
N ASP A 208 24.66 -5.71 8.51
CA ASP A 208 24.98 -4.57 9.37
C ASP A 208 26.25 -4.83 10.23
N PRO A 209 26.76 -3.81 10.96
CA PRO A 209 27.95 -3.93 11.80
C PRO A 209 27.81 -4.93 12.95
N ASN A 210 26.57 -5.27 13.34
CA ASN A 210 26.28 -6.26 14.37
C ASN A 210 26.17 -7.68 13.78
N GLY A 211 26.35 -7.84 12.47
CA GLY A 211 26.23 -9.10 11.75
C GLY A 211 24.78 -9.49 11.43
N ALA A 212 23.80 -8.60 11.66
CA ALA A 212 22.42 -8.87 11.30
C ALA A 212 22.22 -8.67 9.80
N THR A 213 21.52 -9.60 9.16
CA THR A 213 21.29 -9.61 7.72
C THR A 213 19.83 -9.30 7.41
N VAL A 214 19.59 -8.36 6.49
CA VAL A 214 18.24 -7.94 6.08
C VAL A 214 18.11 -7.86 4.57
N ASP A 215 16.98 -8.31 4.04
CA ASP A 215 16.66 -8.16 2.63
C ASP A 215 16.25 -6.71 2.33
N VAL A 216 16.91 -6.11 1.34
CA VAL A 216 16.73 -4.72 0.92
C VAL A 216 16.00 -4.66 -0.39
N ARG A 217 15.06 -3.72 -0.50
CA ARG A 217 14.30 -3.50 -1.73
C ARG A 217 15.22 -3.09 -2.88
N VAL A 218 15.09 -3.82 -3.99
CA VAL A 218 15.67 -3.46 -5.29
C VAL A 218 14.59 -2.81 -6.15
N ILE A 219 14.89 -1.63 -6.69
CA ILE A 219 14.03 -0.92 -7.64
C ILE A 219 14.68 -1.06 -9.02
N GLN A 220 14.10 -1.90 -9.87
CA GLN A 220 14.51 -2.06 -11.27
C GLN A 220 13.76 -1.02 -12.12
N ASN A 221 14.46 0.04 -12.55
CA ASN A 221 13.89 1.08 -13.40
C ASN A 221 14.30 0.83 -14.86
N GLY A 222 13.70 -0.18 -15.50
CA GLY A 222 14.04 -0.54 -16.87
C GLY A 222 15.42 -1.18 -17.01
N SER A 223 15.93 -1.17 -18.25
CA SER A 223 16.84 -2.18 -18.77
C SER A 223 18.27 -2.15 -18.24
N GLU A 224 18.84 -1.00 -17.89
CA GLU A 224 20.30 -0.86 -17.71
C GLU A 224 20.77 -0.73 -16.26
N GLU A 225 19.94 -0.19 -15.35
CA GLU A 225 20.37 0.17 -14.00
C GLU A 225 19.31 -0.15 -12.94
N SER A 226 19.74 -0.86 -11.90
CA SER A 226 18.92 -1.19 -10.74
C SER A 226 19.38 -0.39 -9.52
N ARG A 227 18.43 0.03 -8.67
CA ARG A 227 18.70 0.85 -7.49
C ARG A 227 18.42 0.05 -6.23
N VAL A 228 19.42 -0.05 -5.36
CA VAL A 228 19.26 -0.61 -4.02
C VAL A 228 19.26 0.56 -3.04
N THR A 229 18.28 0.64 -2.15
CA THR A 229 18.14 1.81 -1.25
C THR A 229 17.70 1.37 0.14
N PHE A 230 18.39 1.84 1.17
CA PHE A 230 18.12 1.51 2.57
C PHE A 230 18.55 2.66 3.50
N VAL A 231 18.26 2.52 4.79
CA VAL A 231 18.68 3.45 5.85
C VAL A 231 19.51 2.64 6.86
N PRO A 232 20.80 2.94 7.07
CA PRO A 232 21.63 2.28 8.07
C PRO A 232 21.38 2.89 9.45
N PHE A 233 21.11 2.07 10.47
CA PHE A 233 20.80 2.57 11.82
C PHE A 233 21.98 2.56 12.79
N TYR A 234 23.08 1.94 12.38
CA TYR A 234 24.31 1.88 13.15
C TYR A 234 25.45 2.46 12.34
N ALA A 235 26.36 3.17 12.98
CA ALA A 235 27.65 3.50 12.40
C ALA A 235 28.54 2.24 12.32
N GLY A 236 29.46 2.22 11.36
CA GLY A 236 30.43 1.13 11.19
C GLY A 236 30.37 0.47 9.81
N SER A 237 30.90 -0.75 9.75
CA SER A 237 31.11 -1.49 8.51
C SER A 237 29.86 -2.25 8.07
N TYR A 238 29.44 -2.03 6.83
CA TYR A 238 28.33 -2.76 6.21
C TYR A 238 28.81 -3.52 4.98
N LYS A 239 28.09 -4.61 4.66
CA LYS A 239 28.28 -5.36 3.42
C LYS A 239 26.97 -5.50 2.67
N LEU A 240 26.96 -5.08 1.41
CA LEU A 240 25.85 -5.26 0.48
C LEU A 240 26.15 -6.43 -0.45
N ASP A 241 25.33 -7.48 -0.40
CA ASP A 241 25.36 -8.61 -1.31
C ASP A 241 24.23 -8.53 -2.33
N VAL A 242 24.54 -8.70 -3.61
CA VAL A 242 23.56 -8.72 -4.71
C VAL A 242 23.55 -10.08 -5.38
N SER A 243 22.36 -10.65 -5.60
CA SER A 243 22.19 -11.98 -6.21
C SER A 243 20.99 -12.04 -7.15
N ILE A 244 20.98 -13.09 -7.99
CA ILE A 244 19.88 -13.46 -8.88
C ILE A 244 19.58 -14.95 -8.71
N LEU A 245 18.34 -15.30 -8.32
CA LEU A 245 17.96 -16.70 -8.01
C LEU A 245 19.02 -17.41 -7.15
N ASP A 246 19.43 -16.75 -6.05
CA ASP A 246 20.45 -17.21 -5.10
C ASP A 246 21.88 -17.35 -5.65
N LYS A 247 22.13 -17.00 -6.94
CA LYS A 247 23.49 -16.89 -7.48
C LYS A 247 24.09 -15.52 -7.16
N PRO A 248 25.24 -15.44 -6.46
CA PRO A 248 25.88 -14.17 -6.14
C PRO A 248 26.39 -13.48 -7.40
N LEU A 249 26.15 -12.17 -7.50
CA LEU A 249 26.56 -11.33 -8.63
C LEU A 249 27.60 -10.29 -8.24
N GLY A 250 27.66 -9.92 -6.97
CA GLY A 250 28.64 -8.96 -6.47
C GLY A 250 28.40 -8.65 -5.01
N GLU A 251 29.45 -8.17 -4.36
CA GLU A 251 29.40 -7.65 -3.01
C GLU A 251 30.07 -6.27 -2.96
N HIS A 252 29.66 -5.45 -2.01
CA HIS A 252 30.25 -4.14 -1.77
C HIS A 252 30.31 -3.85 -0.28
N GLU A 253 31.51 -3.63 0.24
CA GLU A 253 31.74 -3.19 1.61
C GLU A 253 31.89 -1.67 1.66
N PHE A 254 31.27 -1.04 2.65
CA PHE A 254 31.32 0.40 2.83
C PHE A 254 31.21 0.78 4.30
N GLN A 255 31.69 1.98 4.64
CA GLN A 255 31.63 2.52 6.00
C GLN A 255 30.48 3.52 6.13
N VAL A 256 29.71 3.38 7.21
CA VAL A 256 28.70 4.35 7.63
C VAL A 256 29.26 5.16 8.77
N GLN A 257 29.35 6.47 8.57
CA GLN A 257 29.81 7.40 9.60
C GLN A 257 28.72 7.60 10.66
N PRO A 258 29.13 7.77 11.94
CA PRO A 258 28.20 8.22 12.96
C PRO A 258 27.66 9.58 12.54
N ARG A 259 26.39 9.78 12.86
CA ARG A 259 25.72 11.04 12.59
C ARG A 259 26.02 12.02 13.72
N ASP A 260 26.24 13.28 13.35
CA ASP A 260 26.37 14.36 14.33
C ASP A 260 25.12 14.44 15.20
N LYS A 261 25.32 14.58 16.52
CA LYS A 261 24.21 14.72 17.46
C LYS A 261 23.35 15.94 17.06
N PRO A 262 22.02 15.88 17.22
CA PRO A 262 21.16 17.04 17.07
C PRO A 262 21.70 18.23 17.86
N GLN A 263 21.46 19.45 17.38
CA GLN A 263 21.68 20.64 18.21
C GLN A 263 20.90 20.46 19.52
N GLY A 264 21.62 20.51 20.64
CA GLY A 264 21.06 20.34 21.98
C GLY A 264 19.97 21.36 22.29
N SER A 265 19.14 21.03 23.26
CA SER A 265 18.10 21.94 23.75
C SER A 265 18.72 23.16 24.41
N ASN A 266 18.22 24.34 24.08
CA ASN A 266 18.50 25.59 24.78
C ASN A 266 17.24 26.12 25.49
N ILE A 267 16.22 25.28 25.68
CA ILE A 267 14.97 25.69 26.31
C ILE A 267 15.22 26.16 27.75
N ASP A 268 14.58 27.26 28.13
CA ASP A 268 14.62 27.72 29.52
C ASP A 268 13.73 26.83 30.38
N GLU A 269 14.34 26.05 31.28
CA GLU A 269 13.65 25.11 32.18
C GLU A 269 12.56 25.78 33.03
N SER A 270 12.65 27.08 33.30
CA SER A 270 11.58 27.79 34.01
C SER A 270 10.25 27.82 33.22
N GLN A 271 10.31 27.72 31.90
CA GLN A 271 9.12 27.60 31.04
C GLN A 271 8.46 26.22 31.15
N LEU A 272 9.24 25.22 31.57
CA LEU A 272 8.84 23.82 31.70
C LEU A 272 8.42 23.46 33.11
N ASP A 273 8.27 24.43 34.02
CA ASP A 273 7.99 24.16 35.44
C ASP A 273 6.84 23.16 35.65
N GLY A 274 7.10 22.11 36.42
CA GLY A 274 6.18 21.01 36.69
C GLY A 274 5.88 20.07 35.52
N ALA A 275 6.57 20.20 34.37
CA ALA A 275 6.41 19.30 33.24
C ALA A 275 7.21 18.01 33.42
N THR A 276 6.57 16.88 33.14
CA THR A 276 7.24 15.58 33.01
C THR A 276 7.83 15.43 31.62
N ARG A 277 8.97 14.74 31.50
CA ARG A 277 9.60 14.40 30.21
C ARG A 277 9.40 12.91 29.92
N PRO A 278 8.27 12.52 29.29
CA PRO A 278 7.99 11.11 29.04
C PRO A 278 9.03 10.54 28.08
N ASP A 279 9.73 9.48 28.51
CA ASP A 279 10.57 8.69 27.63
C ASP A 279 9.69 7.74 26.81
N PHE A 280 9.30 8.18 25.61
CA PHE A 280 8.45 7.40 24.73
C PHE A 280 9.17 6.94 23.46
N THR A 281 8.59 5.95 22.80
CA THR A 281 9.08 5.43 21.51
C THR A 281 7.96 5.46 20.48
N LEU A 282 8.35 5.50 19.22
CA LEU A 282 7.44 5.46 18.08
C LEU A 282 7.00 4.03 17.81
N GLU A 283 5.71 3.84 17.54
CA GLU A 283 5.08 2.54 17.32
C GLU A 283 5.50 1.93 15.97
N ARG A 284 6.65 1.24 15.96
CA ARG A 284 7.25 0.63 14.75
C ARG A 284 6.31 -0.32 14.02
N LYS A 285 5.55 -1.15 14.74
CA LYS A 285 4.64 -2.14 14.16
C LYS A 285 3.40 -1.51 13.50
N LYS A 286 3.10 -0.26 13.84
CA LYS A 286 1.93 0.48 13.32
C LYS A 286 2.32 1.50 12.25
N ALA A 287 3.60 1.77 12.06
CA ALA A 287 4.07 2.74 11.07
C ALA A 287 3.52 2.44 9.66
N HIS A 288 3.22 3.49 8.90
CA HIS A 288 2.83 3.36 7.49
C HIS A 288 3.91 2.62 6.67
N ARG A 289 3.55 1.97 5.56
CA ARG A 289 4.51 1.20 4.72
C ARG A 289 5.66 2.02 4.12
N ASP A 290 5.47 3.33 3.98
CA ASP A 290 6.47 4.29 3.47
C ASP A 290 7.32 4.91 4.61
N VAL A 291 7.26 4.29 5.79
CA VAL A 291 7.92 4.76 7.01
C VAL A 291 8.73 3.62 7.60
N THR A 292 9.97 3.94 7.95
CA THR A 292 10.81 3.06 8.75
C THR A 292 11.08 3.73 10.09
N VAL A 293 10.94 2.95 11.16
CA VAL A 293 11.28 3.36 12.53
C VAL A 293 12.41 2.46 13.01
N THR A 294 13.41 3.04 13.68
CA THR A 294 14.55 2.32 14.26
C THR A 294 14.10 1.27 15.28
N PRO A 295 14.92 0.24 15.54
CA PRO A 295 14.60 -0.80 16.53
C PRO A 295 14.32 -0.26 17.94
N ASP A 296 15.01 0.79 18.36
CA ASP A 296 14.79 1.49 19.64
C ASP A 296 13.53 2.39 19.64
N GLY A 297 12.90 2.58 18.48
CA GLY A 297 11.74 3.44 18.31
C GLY A 297 12.01 4.94 18.41
N LYS A 298 13.27 5.40 18.37
CA LYS A 298 13.64 6.81 18.55
C LYS A 298 13.74 7.61 17.25
N THR A 299 14.05 6.96 16.14
CA THR A 299 14.23 7.62 14.84
C THR A 299 13.20 7.12 13.83
N PHE A 300 12.59 8.07 13.14
CA PHE A 300 11.65 7.90 12.04
C PHE A 300 12.29 8.38 10.75
N VAL A 301 12.12 7.63 9.65
CA VAL A 301 12.52 8.05 8.31
C VAL A 301 11.41 7.74 7.29
N ASN A 302 11.03 8.71 6.46
CA ASN A 302 10.07 8.52 5.37
C ASN A 302 10.75 7.86 4.15
N SER A 303 11.11 6.60 4.28
CA SER A 303 11.82 5.92 3.20
C SER A 303 10.85 5.38 2.14
N PRO A 304 11.09 5.63 0.83
CA PRO A 304 10.38 4.92 -0.24
C PRO A 304 10.79 3.44 -0.28
N SER A 305 11.91 3.12 0.35
CA SER A 305 12.32 1.77 0.68
C SER A 305 11.64 1.37 1.97
N GLY A 306 10.46 0.76 1.84
CA GLY A 306 10.08 -0.23 2.82
C GLY A 306 11.23 -1.22 2.92
N THR A 307 12.00 -1.18 4.02
CA THR A 307 12.56 -2.42 4.55
C THR A 307 11.38 -3.39 4.56
N LEU A 308 11.56 -4.61 4.07
CA LEU A 308 10.54 -5.66 4.17
C LEU A 308 10.33 -6.01 5.65
N MET A 309 9.78 -5.08 6.41
CA MET A 309 9.14 -5.37 7.68
C MET A 309 7.85 -6.06 7.29
N GLU A 310 7.69 -7.28 7.77
CA GLU A 310 6.53 -8.13 7.55
C GLU A 310 5.25 -7.28 7.51
N SER A 311 4.45 -7.52 6.47
CA SER A 311 3.12 -6.94 6.31
C SER A 311 2.24 -7.41 7.49
N THR A 312 2.31 -6.71 8.62
CA THR A 312 1.39 -6.89 9.73
C THR A 312 0.07 -6.21 9.37
N LYS A 313 -1.06 -6.87 9.68
CA LYS A 313 -2.40 -6.30 9.50
C LYS A 313 -2.63 -5.00 10.30
N ASP A 314 -1.71 -4.66 11.20
CA ASP A 314 -1.84 -3.56 12.16
C ASP A 314 -1.15 -2.26 11.71
N ARG A 315 -0.61 -2.20 10.48
CA ARG A 315 0.01 -0.98 9.93
C ARG A 315 -1.04 0.03 9.49
N LEU A 316 -0.71 1.31 9.66
CA LEU A 316 -1.49 2.42 9.12
C LEU A 316 -1.48 2.39 7.58
N HIS A 317 -2.64 2.61 6.97
CA HIS A 317 -2.85 2.53 5.52
C HIS A 317 -3.03 3.89 4.85
N LYS A 318 -3.64 4.86 5.52
CA LYS A 318 -3.94 6.20 4.99
C LYS A 318 -2.98 7.25 5.54
N PHE A 319 -2.76 7.26 6.86
CA PHE A 319 -1.89 8.22 7.51
C PHE A 319 -0.42 7.85 7.26
N LYS A 320 0.35 8.74 6.62
CA LYS A 320 1.76 8.49 6.26
C LYS A 320 2.73 8.77 7.40
N GLY A 321 2.51 8.11 8.53
CA GLY A 321 3.27 8.35 9.74
C GLY A 321 3.22 7.20 10.73
N THR A 322 3.48 7.55 11.98
CA THR A 322 3.26 6.72 13.17
C THR A 322 2.95 7.62 14.37
N TYR A 323 2.81 7.04 15.55
CA TYR A 323 2.54 7.76 16.79
C TYR A 323 3.31 7.15 17.96
N GLY A 324 3.41 7.89 19.05
CA GLY A 324 4.09 7.45 20.27
C GLY A 324 3.32 6.36 21.02
N ASN A 325 4.05 5.47 21.67
CA ASN A 325 3.50 4.43 22.54
C ASN A 325 2.90 4.99 23.84
N THR A 326 3.38 6.16 24.28
CA THR A 326 2.94 6.84 25.50
C THR A 326 1.73 7.71 25.25
N VAL A 327 0.81 7.72 26.22
CA VAL A 327 -0.40 8.53 26.20
C VAL A 327 -0.28 9.69 27.18
N PHE A 328 -0.81 10.85 26.79
CA PHE A 328 -0.90 12.02 27.64
C PHE A 328 -2.33 12.16 28.14
N THR A 329 -2.49 12.20 29.47
CA THR A 329 -3.80 12.21 30.13
C THR A 329 -3.93 13.43 31.04
N SER A 330 -5.15 13.97 31.14
CA SER A 330 -5.47 15.02 32.11
C SER A 330 -5.76 14.42 33.50
N PRO A 331 -5.32 15.04 34.60
CA PRO A 331 -4.42 16.20 34.65
C PRO A 331 -2.95 15.79 34.40
N GLY A 332 -2.16 16.70 33.84
CA GLY A 332 -0.73 16.46 33.61
C GLY A 332 -0.09 17.53 32.74
N LYS A 333 1.24 17.68 32.87
CA LYS A 333 2.06 18.57 32.03
C LYS A 333 3.21 17.75 31.46
N PHE A 334 3.38 17.78 30.14
CA PHE A 334 4.26 16.87 29.40
C PHE A 334 5.12 17.67 28.42
N TYR A 335 6.43 17.48 28.47
CA TYR A 335 7.39 18.09 27.55
C TYR A 335 8.19 17.04 26.79
N TYR A 336 8.34 17.22 25.48
CA TYR A 336 9.21 16.38 24.67
C TYR A 336 9.77 17.17 23.49
N GLU A 337 10.89 16.69 22.96
CA GLU A 337 11.58 17.31 21.84
C GLU A 337 11.73 16.35 20.66
N VAL A 338 11.62 16.91 19.46
CA VAL A 338 11.81 16.18 18.21
C VAL A 338 12.75 16.99 17.33
N ASN A 339 13.93 16.44 17.05
CA ASN A 339 14.78 16.94 15.99
C ASN A 339 14.22 16.51 14.64
N ILE A 340 14.01 17.46 13.73
CA ILE A 340 13.56 17.19 12.37
C ILE A 340 14.62 17.64 11.40
N ARG A 341 14.96 16.74 10.48
CA ARG A 341 15.74 17.04 9.30
C ARG A 341 14.98 16.69 8.04
N TYR A 342 15.15 17.49 7.01
CA TYR A 342 14.77 17.08 5.67
C TYR A 342 15.80 17.47 4.61
N LYS A 343 15.77 16.75 3.50
CA LYS A 343 16.56 17.01 2.30
C LYS A 343 15.67 16.90 1.05
N ILE A 344 15.61 17.97 0.29
CA ILE A 344 14.86 18.01 -0.98
C ILE A 344 15.65 17.25 -2.04
N ARG A 345 15.09 16.15 -2.52
CA ARG A 345 15.67 15.31 -3.60
C ARG A 345 15.20 15.75 -4.97
N SER A 346 13.96 16.20 -5.06
CA SER A 346 13.40 16.84 -6.24
C SER A 346 12.44 17.96 -5.82
N GLN A 347 12.28 18.95 -6.69
CA GLN A 347 11.39 20.08 -6.42
C GLN A 347 9.96 19.59 -6.14
N LEU A 348 9.34 20.15 -5.10
CA LEU A 348 7.97 19.85 -4.70
C LEU A 348 6.99 20.75 -5.45
N GLU A 349 5.81 20.23 -5.80
CA GLU A 349 4.75 20.98 -6.50
C GLU A 349 3.53 21.16 -5.59
N LYS A 350 2.65 22.12 -5.93
CA LYS A 350 1.22 22.17 -5.52
C LYS A 350 0.95 21.89 -4.04
N SER A 351 1.64 22.57 -3.14
CA SER A 351 1.44 22.39 -1.70
C SER A 351 1.68 20.98 -1.17
N ASN A 352 2.56 20.24 -1.85
CA ASN A 352 3.02 18.94 -1.38
C ASN A 352 3.56 19.06 0.05
N LEU A 353 3.06 18.17 0.90
CA LEU A 353 3.49 18.05 2.29
C LEU A 353 4.94 17.53 2.36
N VAL A 354 5.66 17.97 3.37
CA VAL A 354 6.98 17.46 3.74
C VAL A 354 6.86 16.62 5.00
N PHE A 355 6.36 17.21 6.08
CA PHE A 355 6.15 16.52 7.35
C PHE A 355 4.98 17.11 8.13
N GLU A 356 4.47 16.36 9.10
CA GLU A 356 3.51 16.84 10.09
C GLU A 356 3.84 16.24 11.46
N LEU A 357 3.80 17.08 12.50
CA LEU A 357 3.94 16.72 13.90
C LEU A 357 2.72 17.19 14.67
N GLY A 358 2.25 16.43 15.66
CA GLY A 358 1.09 16.86 16.42
C GLY A 358 0.73 16.00 17.61
N LEU A 359 -0.48 16.25 18.12
CA LEU A 359 -1.18 15.48 19.12
C LEU A 359 -2.52 15.03 18.54
N ALA A 360 -2.88 13.77 18.74
CA ALA A 360 -4.19 13.27 18.31
C ALA A 360 -4.71 12.19 19.25
N ARG A 361 -6.03 12.00 19.26
CA ARG A 361 -6.60 10.77 19.82
C ARG A 361 -6.28 9.59 18.90
N ARG A 362 -6.05 8.42 19.49
CA ARG A 362 -5.83 7.17 18.73
C ARG A 362 -6.99 6.86 17.78
N SER A 363 -8.21 7.28 18.12
CA SER A 363 -9.40 7.14 17.27
C SER A 363 -9.34 7.93 15.97
N GLU A 364 -8.54 8.99 15.89
CA GLU A 364 -8.38 9.81 14.69
C GLU A 364 -7.27 9.29 13.75
N MET A 365 -6.48 8.33 14.23
CA MET A 365 -5.41 7.74 13.44
C MET A 365 -5.98 6.95 12.26
N ASP A 366 -5.34 7.10 11.11
CA ASP A 366 -5.66 6.41 9.86
C ASP A 366 -7.02 6.72 9.21
N LYS A 367 -7.81 7.65 9.76
CA LYS A 367 -9.05 8.10 9.10
C LYS A 367 -8.77 8.83 7.79
N LYS A 368 -7.72 9.65 7.78
CA LYS A 368 -7.28 10.51 6.67
C LYS A 368 -5.78 10.38 6.42
N HIS A 369 -5.32 11.07 5.38
CA HIS A 369 -3.92 11.15 4.98
C HIS A 369 -3.03 11.95 5.95
N VAL A 370 -3.63 12.93 6.62
CA VAL A 370 -3.05 13.84 7.62
C VAL A 370 -3.90 13.78 8.89
N VAL A 371 -3.35 14.20 10.02
CA VAL A 371 -4.17 14.44 11.23
C VAL A 371 -4.77 15.84 11.25
N ASP A 372 -4.17 16.80 10.54
CA ASP A 372 -4.72 18.13 10.39
C ASP A 372 -6.17 18.13 9.90
N GLY A 373 -6.95 19.08 10.43
CA GLY A 373 -8.38 19.20 10.17
C GLY A 373 -9.23 18.04 10.70
N GLN A 374 -8.69 17.12 11.51
CA GLN A 374 -9.50 16.17 12.27
C GLN A 374 -10.00 16.79 13.58
N PRO A 375 -11.19 16.40 14.10
CA PRO A 375 -11.82 17.07 15.24
C PRO A 375 -10.96 17.06 16.51
N HIS A 376 -10.35 15.91 16.79
CA HIS A 376 -9.55 15.66 18.01
C HIS A 376 -8.07 15.48 17.69
N ALA A 377 -7.56 16.34 16.80
CA ALA A 377 -6.15 16.43 16.46
C ALA A 377 -5.71 17.90 16.34
N TRP A 378 -4.46 18.13 16.72
CA TRP A 378 -3.76 19.41 16.66
C TRP A 378 -2.38 19.13 16.08
N SER A 379 -2.00 19.89 15.06
CA SER A 379 -0.72 19.63 14.38
C SER A 379 -0.08 20.91 13.85
N MET A 380 1.21 20.77 13.56
CA MET A 380 1.96 21.68 12.71
C MET A 380 2.38 20.94 11.46
N ILE A 381 2.25 21.62 10.31
CA ILE A 381 2.52 21.05 8.99
C ILE A 381 3.67 21.81 8.36
N CYS A 382 4.59 21.06 7.74
CA CYS A 382 5.57 21.62 6.82
C CYS A 382 5.19 21.22 5.40
N SER A 383 5.09 22.19 4.50
CA SER A 383 4.70 21.96 3.10
C SER A 383 5.34 22.97 2.16
N GLN A 384 5.30 22.67 0.85
CA GLN A 384 5.59 23.68 -0.16
C GLN A 384 4.50 24.77 -0.10
N HIS A 385 4.90 26.03 0.03
CA HIS A 385 3.96 27.14 0.05
C HIS A 385 4.01 27.88 -1.27
N VAL A 386 2.89 27.90 -1.99
CA VAL A 386 2.79 28.49 -3.33
C VAL A 386 3.14 29.98 -3.31
N ASP A 387 2.59 30.74 -2.35
CA ASP A 387 2.78 32.19 -2.30
C ASP A 387 4.20 32.61 -1.91
N CYS A 388 4.91 31.78 -1.15
CA CYS A 388 6.29 32.05 -0.74
C CYS A 388 7.34 31.44 -1.67
N ASP A 389 6.93 30.56 -2.59
CA ASP A 389 7.81 29.72 -3.41
C ASP A 389 8.91 29.01 -2.58
N ALA A 390 8.53 28.50 -1.42
CA ALA A 390 9.47 27.97 -0.43
C ALA A 390 8.84 26.84 0.41
N ILE A 391 9.67 26.11 1.14
CA ILE A 391 9.19 25.15 2.14
C ILE A 391 8.90 25.90 3.42
N CYS A 392 7.64 25.88 3.84
CA CYS A 392 7.16 26.65 4.99
C CYS A 392 6.55 25.74 6.06
N LEU A 393 6.72 26.16 7.31
CA LEU A 393 5.97 25.67 8.44
C LEU A 393 4.67 26.46 8.56
N HIS A 394 3.56 25.75 8.72
CA HIS A 394 2.23 26.30 8.95
C HIS A 394 1.61 25.66 10.18
N ILE A 395 0.99 26.49 11.00
CA ILE A 395 0.18 26.06 12.13
C ILE A 395 -1.17 26.73 11.96
N ALA A 396 -2.24 25.94 11.88
CA ALA A 396 -3.58 26.44 11.65
C ALA A 396 -4.60 25.70 12.52
N ARG A 397 -5.67 26.40 12.90
CA ARG A 397 -6.79 25.82 13.64
C ARG A 397 -8.09 26.53 13.26
N GLY A 398 -9.16 25.76 13.05
CA GLY A 398 -10.48 26.32 12.72
C GLY A 398 -10.51 27.19 11.46
N GLY A 399 -9.67 26.89 10.47
CA GLY A 399 -9.54 27.68 9.23
C GLY A 399 -8.72 28.96 9.37
N LYS A 400 -8.14 29.24 10.54
CA LYS A 400 -7.25 30.39 10.78
C LYS A 400 -5.79 29.94 10.84
N CYS A 401 -4.91 30.61 10.11
CA CYS A 401 -3.46 30.46 10.26
C CYS A 401 -3.01 31.17 11.54
N LEU A 402 -2.37 30.43 12.44
CA LEU A 402 -1.82 30.91 13.70
C LEU A 402 -0.32 31.25 13.56
N TYR A 403 0.40 30.50 12.74
CA TYR A 403 1.82 30.71 12.50
C TYR A 403 2.23 30.31 11.08
N HIS A 404 3.17 31.06 10.52
CA HIS A 404 3.78 30.80 9.23
C HIS A 404 5.27 31.20 9.27
N GLU A 405 6.15 30.30 8.83
CA GLU A 405 7.60 30.56 8.73
C GLU A 405 8.18 29.86 7.51
N THR A 406 8.99 30.58 6.72
CA THR A 406 9.79 29.96 5.67
C THR A 406 11.00 29.26 6.29
N LEU A 407 11.12 27.94 6.08
CA LEU A 407 12.19 27.12 6.62
C LEU A 407 13.36 26.95 5.65
N SER A 408 13.08 26.75 4.36
CA SER A 408 14.12 26.65 3.33
C SER A 408 13.56 26.92 1.92
N LYS A 409 14.43 27.05 0.93
CA LYS A 409 14.03 27.12 -0.48
C LYS A 409 13.52 25.77 -0.97
N ASN A 410 12.58 25.78 -1.92
CA ASN A 410 12.14 24.58 -2.63
C ASN A 410 13.12 24.24 -3.78
N ALA A 411 14.36 23.86 -3.45
CA ALA A 411 15.38 23.52 -4.44
C ALA A 411 16.10 22.22 -4.09
N ILE A 412 16.54 21.50 -5.13
CA ILE A 412 17.26 20.23 -4.98
C ILE A 412 18.51 20.43 -4.12
N GLY A 413 18.70 19.55 -3.14
CA GLY A 413 19.83 19.58 -2.21
C GLY A 413 19.64 20.53 -1.03
N CYS A 414 18.60 21.36 -0.99
CA CYS A 414 18.29 22.15 0.20
C CYS A 414 17.96 21.24 1.38
N THR A 415 18.51 21.58 2.53
CA THR A 415 18.32 20.88 3.80
C THR A 415 17.76 21.82 4.87
N MET A 416 17.15 21.23 5.87
CA MET A 416 16.73 21.90 7.10
C MET A 416 17.05 20.96 8.26
N ASP A 417 17.52 21.52 9.37
CA ASP A 417 17.74 20.84 10.64
C ASP A 417 17.24 21.76 11.77
N LYS A 418 16.25 21.29 12.55
CA LYS A 418 15.64 22.08 13.61
C LYS A 418 15.06 21.17 14.70
N THR A 419 15.32 21.52 15.95
CA THR A 419 14.75 20.83 17.12
C THR A 419 13.51 21.58 17.61
N PHE A 420 12.36 20.91 17.58
CA PHE A 420 11.10 21.44 18.06
C PHE A 420 10.78 20.89 19.45
N GLY A 421 10.46 21.78 20.39
CA GLY A 421 9.97 21.43 21.72
C GLY A 421 8.45 21.54 21.80
N PHE A 422 7.82 20.60 22.49
CA PHE A 422 6.37 20.53 22.64
C PHE A 422 6.01 20.42 24.11
N LEU A 423 5.28 21.41 24.62
CA LEU A 423 4.77 21.41 25.99
C LEU A 423 3.25 21.34 25.98
N LEU A 424 2.69 20.21 26.42
CA LEU A 424 1.26 20.05 26.64
C LEU A 424 0.97 20.20 28.13
N ASP A 425 0.18 21.20 28.50
CA ASP A 425 -0.51 21.27 29.79
C ASP A 425 -1.94 20.75 29.61
N ALA A 426 -2.12 19.46 29.88
CA ALA A 426 -3.40 18.77 29.76
C ALA A 426 -4.40 19.18 30.85
N SER A 427 -3.95 19.90 31.88
CA SER A 427 -4.84 20.42 32.94
C SER A 427 -5.55 21.69 32.47
N SER A 428 -4.87 22.52 31.67
CA SER A 428 -5.41 23.77 31.14
C SER A 428 -5.82 23.69 29.66
N GLY A 429 -5.50 22.59 28.96
CA GLY A 429 -5.79 22.44 27.53
C GLY A 429 -4.87 23.29 26.65
N VAL A 430 -3.66 23.61 27.12
CA VAL A 430 -2.71 24.48 26.43
C VAL A 430 -1.57 23.66 25.83
N TRP A 431 -1.32 23.82 24.53
CA TRP A 431 -0.18 23.23 23.83
C TRP A 431 0.73 24.30 23.25
N ARG A 432 1.98 24.34 23.72
CA ARG A 432 3.01 25.29 23.28
C ARG A 432 4.07 24.59 22.45
N ILE A 433 4.49 25.27 21.39
CA ILE A 433 5.51 24.79 20.45
C ILE A 433 6.68 25.77 20.47
N PHE A 434 7.89 25.23 20.53
CA PHE A 434 9.14 25.97 20.62
C PHE A 434 10.12 25.59 19.52
N ASP A 435 10.94 26.55 19.12
CA ASP A 435 12.25 26.31 18.52
C ASP A 435 13.23 26.08 19.69
N ALA A 436 13.40 24.82 20.07
CA ALA A 436 14.10 24.44 21.30
C ALA A 436 15.59 24.82 21.25
N SER A 437 16.21 24.79 20.07
CA SER A 437 17.61 25.18 19.92
C SER A 437 17.83 26.70 20.04
N LYS A 438 16.77 27.51 19.99
CA LYS A 438 16.85 28.98 20.12
C LYS A 438 16.08 29.54 21.32
N ASN A 439 15.50 28.68 22.16
CA ASN A 439 14.60 29.10 23.24
C ASN A 439 13.49 30.05 22.77
N LYS A 440 12.94 29.83 21.58
CA LYS A 440 11.97 30.75 20.96
C LYS A 440 10.60 30.10 20.88
N SER A 441 9.60 30.73 21.49
CA SER A 441 8.20 30.32 21.31
C SER A 441 7.77 30.53 19.85
N ILE A 442 7.15 29.49 19.27
CA ILE A 442 6.62 29.47 17.91
C ILE A 442 5.12 29.76 17.92
N CYS A 443 4.36 28.96 18.68
CA CYS A 443 2.91 29.04 18.70
C CYS A 443 2.36 28.47 20.02
N GLN A 444 1.19 28.95 20.43
CA GLN A 444 0.40 28.41 21.53
C GLN A 444 -1.02 28.15 21.04
N MET A 445 -1.58 26.99 21.39
CA MET A 445 -2.99 26.64 21.20
C MET A 445 -3.63 26.46 22.56
N ASP A 446 -4.77 27.10 22.79
CA ASP A 446 -5.46 27.13 24.09
C ASP A 446 -6.76 26.30 24.09
N ASP A 447 -7.03 25.56 23.00
CA ASP A 447 -8.26 24.80 22.77
C ASP A 447 -8.01 23.29 22.62
N VAL A 448 -6.97 22.76 23.29
CA VAL A 448 -6.67 21.33 23.24
C VAL A 448 -7.63 20.56 24.15
N ASP A 449 -8.47 19.72 23.55
CA ASP A 449 -9.42 18.88 24.25
C ASP A 449 -8.73 17.63 24.80
N CYS A 450 -8.33 17.72 26.08
CA CYS A 450 -7.70 16.66 26.85
C CYS A 450 -8.70 15.80 27.66
N SER A 451 -10.00 15.80 27.31
CA SER A 451 -11.00 14.95 27.98
C SER A 451 -10.74 13.46 27.79
N GLU A 452 -10.00 13.10 26.74
CA GLU A 452 -9.55 11.75 26.43
C GLU A 452 -8.04 11.74 26.17
N PRO A 453 -7.37 10.59 26.32
CA PRO A 453 -5.92 10.49 26.12
C PRO A 453 -5.47 10.88 24.71
N LEU A 454 -4.40 11.67 24.63
CA LEU A 454 -3.73 12.06 23.39
C LEU A 454 -2.43 11.29 23.21
N VAL A 455 -1.98 11.14 21.97
CA VAL A 455 -0.64 10.61 21.64
C VAL A 455 0.11 11.60 20.75
N PRO A 456 1.44 11.70 20.89
CA PRO A 456 2.25 12.43 19.92
C PRO A 456 2.25 11.69 18.59
N VAL A 457 2.12 12.43 17.49
CA VAL A 457 2.09 11.87 16.13
C VAL A 457 3.19 12.48 15.30
N VAL A 458 3.77 11.66 14.42
CA VAL A 458 4.86 12.05 13.52
C VAL A 458 4.59 11.50 12.13
N SER A 459 4.88 12.27 11.09
CA SER A 459 4.64 11.85 9.71
C SER A 459 5.61 12.50 8.73
N GLY A 460 5.82 11.81 7.61
CA GLY A 460 6.66 12.28 6.53
C GLY A 460 6.04 11.91 5.18
N TYR A 461 6.06 12.86 4.26
CA TYR A 461 5.32 12.80 3.01
C TYR A 461 6.28 12.82 1.82
N ASN A 462 5.75 12.45 0.64
CA ASN A 462 6.47 12.49 -0.64
C ASN A 462 7.89 11.89 -0.59
N PRO A 463 8.05 10.63 -0.12
CA PRO A 463 9.35 10.01 0.16
C PRO A 463 10.28 9.87 -1.07
N ASN A 464 9.72 10.00 -2.29
CA ASN A 464 10.50 10.03 -3.52
C ASN A 464 11.12 11.42 -3.82
N GLN A 465 10.51 12.49 -3.29
CA GLN A 465 10.89 13.89 -3.56
C GLN A 465 11.59 14.54 -2.36
N VAL A 466 11.23 14.15 -1.14
CA VAL A 466 11.83 14.68 0.08
C VAL A 466 12.10 13.56 1.06
N GLU A 467 13.31 13.54 1.58
CA GLU A 467 13.70 12.70 2.70
C GLU A 467 13.55 13.49 3.98
N VAL A 468 12.92 12.89 4.97
CA VAL A 468 12.58 13.42 6.28
C VAL A 468 13.04 12.41 7.30
N THR A 469 13.88 12.88 8.22
CA THR A 469 14.28 12.14 9.41
C THR A 469 13.78 12.89 10.63
N MET A 470 13.17 12.17 11.57
CA MET A 470 12.80 12.72 12.86
C MET A 470 13.41 11.87 13.96
N THR A 471 14.03 12.50 14.94
CA THR A 471 14.64 11.82 16.08
C THR A 471 14.07 12.39 17.35
N LEU A 472 13.52 11.52 18.20
CA LEU A 472 13.12 11.88 19.55
C LEU A 472 14.37 12.21 20.36
N CYS A 473 14.44 13.40 20.92
CA CYS A 473 15.53 13.78 21.80
C CYS A 473 15.25 13.20 23.18
N THR A 474 16.06 12.23 23.59
CA THR A 474 16.10 11.74 24.98
C THR A 474 17.18 12.50 25.73
N GLU A 475 17.03 12.68 27.04
CA GLU A 475 18.16 13.07 27.87
C GLU A 475 19.21 11.96 27.75
N ASP A 476 20.39 12.30 27.22
CA ASP A 476 21.54 11.42 27.28
C ASP A 476 21.83 11.21 28.79
N GLU A 477 21.85 9.94 29.24
CA GLU A 477 22.49 9.61 30.51
C GLU A 477 23.95 10.10 30.42
N GLU A 478 24.30 11.09 31.24
CA GLU A 478 25.69 11.57 31.40
C GLU A 478 26.66 10.46 31.80
#